data_AF-A0A8T0SLB8-F1
#
_entry.id   AF-A0A8T0SLB8-F1
#
_cell.length_a   1.000
_cell.length_b   1.000
_cell.length_c   1.000
_cell.angle_alpha   90.00
_cell.angle_beta   90.00
_cell.angle_gamma   90.00
#
_symmetry.space_group_name_H-M   'P 1'
#
loop_
_entity.id
_entity.type
_entity.pdbx_description
1 polymer ?
#
loop_
_entity_poly.entity_id
_entity_poly.type
_entity_poly.pdbx_seq_one_letter_code
_entity_poly.pdbx_strand_id
1 'polypeptide(L)'
;MAATLLPTLSPPISRAAAAFLLLRRAPAKPFSCLRPPPALRRSLSSASSSSPATAPPALRPLSTVASSSAARAAPARRDLLMLGIETSCDDTAAAVVRGDGEILSQVVSSQSDLLVRYGGVAPKMAEEAHALVIDQVVQKALDDAKLSGSDLSAVAVTVGPGLSLCLRVGVHKARQVAKSFGLPIVGVHHMEAHALVSRLVNKDLDFPFLALLISGGHNLLVLAHSLGQYVQLGTTIDDAIGEAYDKTARWLGLDMRKGGGPALEELALDGDPDSIKFRVPMRQHKDCNFSYAGLKTQVRLAIESKNLSADDIPISSASEEDRQSRANIAASFQRVAVLHLEERCQRAVEWALKIEPSIKYFGASHQTSTLELA
;
A
#
# COMPACT_ATOMS: atom_id res chain seq x y z
N MET A 1 -5.38 -2.50 -36.92
CA MET A 1 -6.62 -2.32 -36.14
C MET A 1 -6.27 -2.58 -34.68
N ALA A 2 -5.83 -1.63 -33.85
CA ALA A 2 -6.04 -0.19 -33.83
C ALA A 2 -7.51 0.21 -33.63
N ALA A 3 -8.01 0.12 -32.38
CA ALA A 3 -8.98 1.04 -31.76
C ALA A 3 -9.21 0.68 -30.27
N THR A 4 -9.28 1.72 -29.42
CA THR A 4 -10.04 1.81 -28.15
C THR A 4 -10.08 0.65 -27.15
N LEU A 5 -9.47 0.87 -25.98
CA LEU A 5 -10.13 0.73 -24.67
C LEU A 5 -9.32 1.51 -23.61
N LEU A 6 -9.63 2.80 -23.48
CA LEU A 6 -9.03 3.72 -22.50
C LEU A 6 -10.18 4.49 -21.81
N PRO A 7 -10.52 4.17 -20.55
CA PRO A 7 -11.35 5.04 -19.73
C PRO A 7 -10.47 5.87 -18.77
N THR A 8 -10.68 7.19 -18.83
CA THR A 8 -10.55 8.12 -17.68
C THR A 8 -9.23 8.13 -16.90
N LEU A 9 -8.23 8.80 -17.46
CA LEU A 9 -7.22 9.52 -16.66
C LEU A 9 -7.83 10.85 -16.16
N SER A 10 -7.87 11.08 -14.86
CA SER A 10 -8.21 12.40 -14.31
C SER A 10 -7.07 13.41 -14.52
N PRO A 11 -7.36 14.67 -14.88
CA PRO A 11 -6.34 15.64 -15.30
C PRO A 11 -5.23 16.00 -14.29
N PRO A 12 -5.38 15.96 -12.94
CA PRO A 12 -4.28 16.32 -12.05
C PRO A 12 -3.13 15.29 -12.07
N ILE A 13 -3.41 13.99 -12.21
CA ILE A 13 -2.38 12.92 -12.21
C ILE A 13 -1.41 13.09 -13.41
N SER A 14 -1.92 13.60 -14.53
CA SER A 14 -1.11 13.95 -15.71
C SER A 14 -0.06 15.05 -15.42
N ARG A 15 -0.30 15.93 -14.43
CA ARG A 15 0.65 17.01 -14.08
C ARG A 15 1.82 16.51 -13.24
N ALA A 16 1.61 15.54 -12.35
CA ALA A 16 2.67 14.83 -11.64
C ALA A 16 3.64 14.13 -12.63
N ALA A 17 3.11 13.42 -13.62
CA ALA A 17 3.89 12.80 -14.69
C ALA A 17 4.65 13.85 -15.53
N ALA A 18 3.99 14.96 -15.89
CA ALA A 18 4.62 16.04 -16.64
C ALA A 18 5.77 16.73 -15.87
N ALA A 19 5.68 16.85 -14.53
CA ALA A 19 6.75 17.37 -13.70
C ALA A 19 8.01 16.49 -13.73
N PHE A 20 7.84 15.16 -13.74
CA PHE A 20 8.92 14.18 -13.86
C PHE A 20 9.66 14.30 -15.20
N LEU A 21 8.91 14.46 -16.31
CA LEU A 21 9.47 14.73 -17.65
C LEU A 21 10.21 16.07 -17.75
N LEU A 22 9.79 17.10 -17.01
CA LEU A 22 10.44 18.41 -17.00
C LEU A 22 11.76 18.41 -16.20
N LEU A 23 11.86 17.61 -15.12
CA LEU A 23 13.09 17.46 -14.33
C LEU A 23 14.26 16.87 -15.15
N ARG A 24 13.99 16.09 -16.20
CA ARG A 24 15.02 15.63 -17.16
C ARG A 24 15.65 16.76 -18.02
N ARG A 25 15.11 17.98 -18.00
CA ARG A 25 15.55 19.09 -18.88
C ARG A 25 16.22 20.27 -18.16
N ALA A 26 16.27 20.28 -16.83
CA ALA A 26 16.86 21.40 -16.07
C ALA A 26 18.32 21.11 -15.67
N PRO A 27 19.32 21.92 -16.09
CA PRO A 27 20.68 21.78 -15.60
C PRO A 27 20.77 22.25 -14.14
N ALA A 28 21.34 21.42 -13.27
CA ALA A 28 21.51 21.74 -11.86
C ALA A 28 22.50 22.92 -11.66
N LYS A 29 22.06 23.99 -10.99
CA LYS A 29 22.96 25.03 -10.48
C LYS A 29 23.55 24.58 -9.14
N PRO A 30 24.89 24.70 -8.93
CA PRO A 30 25.50 24.31 -7.67
C PRO A 30 25.21 25.35 -6.57
N PHE A 31 24.80 24.87 -5.39
CA PHE A 31 24.81 25.65 -4.15
C PHE A 31 25.88 25.11 -3.20
N SER A 32 26.53 26.03 -2.48
CA SER A 32 27.73 25.78 -1.67
C SER A 32 27.46 24.95 -0.41
N CYS A 33 28.39 24.04 -0.10
CA CYS A 33 28.35 23.23 1.12
C CYS A 33 28.51 24.08 2.39
N LEU A 34 27.68 23.79 3.40
CA LEU A 34 27.98 24.06 4.80
C LEU A 34 28.32 22.74 5.51
N ARG A 35 29.41 22.74 6.30
CA ARG A 35 29.92 21.54 7.00
C ARG A 35 29.01 21.13 8.17
N PRO A 36 28.89 19.82 8.48
CA PRO A 36 28.30 19.34 9.73
C PRO A 36 29.26 19.50 10.93
N PRO A 37 28.75 19.59 12.17
CA PRO A 37 29.57 19.63 13.40
C PRO A 37 30.08 18.22 13.81
N PRO A 38 31.12 18.14 14.66
CA PRO A 38 31.78 16.87 15.00
C PRO A 38 31.04 16.05 16.08
N ALA A 39 31.16 14.73 16.00
CA ALA A 39 30.60 13.79 16.97
C ALA A 39 31.47 13.62 18.23
N LEU A 40 30.84 13.63 19.40
CA LEU A 40 31.49 13.35 20.69
C LEU A 40 31.73 11.85 20.89
N ARG A 41 32.99 11.41 20.82
CA ARG A 41 33.41 10.11 21.37
C ARG A 41 33.59 10.21 22.88
N ARG A 42 32.94 9.32 23.65
CA ARG A 42 33.33 9.03 25.04
C ARG A 42 34.16 7.75 25.08
N SER A 43 35.38 7.85 25.59
CA SER A 43 36.18 6.70 26.01
C SER A 43 35.77 6.25 27.41
N LEU A 44 35.77 4.94 27.66
CA LEU A 44 35.88 4.40 29.01
C LEU A 44 37.07 3.44 29.07
N SER A 45 37.87 3.61 30.12
CA SER A 45 39.17 2.98 30.33
C SER A 45 39.07 1.66 31.10
N SER A 46 40.12 0.86 30.99
CA SER A 46 40.29 -0.45 31.60
C SER A 46 40.56 -0.42 33.11
N ALA A 47 40.17 -1.50 33.80
CA ALA A 47 40.81 -2.00 35.02
C ALA A 47 40.63 -3.53 35.14
N SER A 48 41.66 -4.23 35.61
CA SER A 48 41.73 -5.67 35.92
C SER A 48 41.06 -6.01 37.27
N SER A 49 40.84 -7.25 37.73
CA SER A 49 41.33 -8.61 37.38
C SER A 49 40.19 -9.67 37.64
N SER A 50 40.33 -11.00 37.87
CA SER A 50 41.45 -11.94 38.08
C SER A 50 40.99 -13.42 38.00
N SER A 51 41.95 -14.32 37.70
CA SER A 51 41.98 -15.79 37.99
C SER A 51 41.08 -16.77 37.19
N PRO A 52 41.53 -18.04 37.00
CA PRO A 52 41.19 -18.81 35.82
C PRO A 52 40.21 -19.97 36.06
N ALA A 53 39.37 -20.26 35.05
CA ALA A 53 38.55 -21.47 34.98
C ALA A 53 39.02 -22.38 33.84
N THR A 54 39.10 -23.68 34.13
CA THR A 54 39.56 -24.76 33.23
C THR A 54 38.71 -24.92 31.97
N ALA A 55 39.36 -25.17 30.84
CA ALA A 55 38.70 -25.45 29.57
C ALA A 55 37.98 -26.83 29.58
N PRO A 56 36.78 -26.95 28.97
CA PRO A 56 36.11 -28.23 28.77
C PRO A 56 36.79 -29.06 27.65
N PRO A 57 36.66 -30.40 27.66
CA PRO A 57 37.27 -31.26 26.65
C PRO A 57 36.61 -31.10 25.28
N ALA A 58 37.40 -31.25 24.22
CA ALA A 58 36.93 -31.16 22.84
C ALA A 58 35.92 -32.28 22.52
N LEU A 59 34.74 -31.89 22.04
CA LEU A 59 33.75 -32.83 21.49
C LEU A 59 34.28 -33.43 20.19
N ARG A 60 34.28 -34.77 20.11
CA ARG A 60 34.58 -35.49 18.86
C ARG A 60 33.51 -35.17 17.81
N PRO A 61 33.87 -34.95 16.54
CA PRO A 61 32.86 -34.78 15.49
C PRO A 61 32.06 -36.07 15.32
N LEU A 62 30.73 -35.98 15.34
CA LEU A 62 29.89 -37.08 14.90
C LEU A 62 30.15 -37.34 13.41
N SER A 63 30.37 -38.60 13.06
CA SER A 63 30.43 -39.04 11.67
C SER A 63 29.11 -38.75 10.97
N THR A 64 29.10 -37.82 10.03
CA THR A 64 27.98 -37.58 9.13
C THR A 64 27.75 -38.83 8.28
N VAL A 65 26.68 -39.56 8.57
CA VAL A 65 26.16 -40.58 7.66
C VAL A 65 25.66 -39.85 6.42
N ALA A 66 26.35 -40.03 5.30
CA ALA A 66 25.97 -39.42 4.03
C ALA A 66 24.66 -40.03 3.53
N SER A 67 23.54 -39.37 3.82
CA SER A 67 22.27 -39.68 3.17
C SER A 67 22.38 -39.25 1.70
N SER A 68 22.39 -40.23 0.79
CA SER A 68 22.38 -40.00 -0.65
C SER A 68 20.99 -39.55 -1.11
N SER A 69 20.59 -38.34 -0.71
CA SER A 69 19.52 -37.61 -1.38
C SER A 69 20.03 -37.22 -2.76
N ALA A 70 19.57 -37.93 -3.79
CA ALA A 70 19.75 -37.48 -5.17
C ALA A 70 19.09 -36.11 -5.29
N ALA A 71 19.90 -35.08 -5.54
CA ALA A 71 19.44 -33.69 -5.63
C ALA A 71 18.47 -33.55 -6.80
N ARG A 72 17.17 -33.68 -6.50
CA ARG A 72 16.07 -33.46 -7.43
C ARG A 72 16.21 -32.01 -7.91
N ALA A 73 16.37 -31.81 -9.22
CA ALA A 73 16.48 -30.47 -9.78
C ALA A 73 15.29 -29.62 -9.30
N ALA A 74 15.55 -28.37 -8.89
CA ALA A 74 14.49 -27.47 -8.47
C ALA A 74 13.48 -27.32 -9.63
N PRO A 75 12.16 -27.42 -9.37
CA PRO A 75 11.14 -27.28 -10.40
C PRO A 75 11.30 -25.96 -11.14
N ALA A 76 11.00 -25.94 -12.44
CA ALA A 76 11.06 -24.69 -13.19
C ALA A 76 9.98 -23.74 -12.65
N ARG A 77 10.22 -22.42 -12.71
CA ARG A 77 9.25 -21.44 -12.16
C ARG A 77 7.82 -21.61 -12.70
N ARG A 78 7.65 -22.11 -13.93
CA ARG A 78 6.34 -22.36 -14.54
C ARG A 78 5.58 -23.56 -13.96
N ASP A 79 6.29 -24.46 -13.31
CA ASP A 79 5.74 -25.66 -12.67
C ASP A 79 5.27 -25.35 -11.24
N LEU A 80 5.66 -24.19 -10.69
CA LEU A 80 5.24 -23.74 -9.36
C LEU A 80 3.83 -23.14 -9.41
N LEU A 81 2.94 -23.69 -8.59
CA LEU A 81 1.57 -23.22 -8.39
C LEU A 81 1.38 -22.76 -6.95
N MET A 82 1.00 -21.51 -6.77
CA MET A 82 0.90 -20.85 -5.46
C MET A 82 -0.53 -20.42 -5.18
N LEU A 83 -1.12 -20.92 -4.10
CA LEU A 83 -2.36 -20.38 -3.55
C LEU A 83 -2.02 -19.21 -2.62
N GLY A 84 -2.43 -18.00 -2.97
CA GLY A 84 -2.38 -16.82 -2.09
C GLY A 84 -3.69 -16.64 -1.31
N ILE A 85 -3.60 -16.23 -0.05
CA ILE A 85 -4.74 -15.90 0.83
C ILE A 85 -4.51 -14.54 1.51
N GLU A 86 -5.47 -13.63 1.39
CA GLU A 86 -5.44 -12.27 1.93
C GLU A 86 -6.70 -12.00 2.77
N THR A 87 -6.50 -11.52 4.00
CA THR A 87 -7.52 -11.26 5.03
C THR A 87 -7.05 -10.19 6.04
N SER A 88 -6.26 -9.20 5.60
CA SER A 88 -5.65 -8.21 6.49
C SER A 88 -6.60 -7.13 6.99
N CYS A 89 -7.71 -6.85 6.30
CA CYS A 89 -8.63 -5.77 6.64
C CYS A 89 -10.11 -6.19 6.53
N ASP A 90 -10.72 -5.96 5.37
CA ASP A 90 -12.18 -6.06 5.11
C ASP A 90 -12.52 -6.80 3.81
N ASP A 91 -11.53 -7.20 3.00
CA ASP A 91 -11.72 -8.09 1.85
C ASP A 91 -11.20 -9.50 2.18
N THR A 92 -11.99 -10.53 1.89
CA THR A 92 -11.52 -11.93 1.88
C THR A 92 -11.12 -12.30 0.46
N ALA A 93 -9.85 -12.54 0.20
CA ALA A 93 -9.38 -12.87 -1.14
C ALA A 93 -8.52 -14.13 -1.18
N ALA A 94 -8.64 -14.86 -2.29
CA ALA A 94 -7.75 -15.96 -2.65
C ALA A 94 -7.45 -15.93 -4.15
N ALA A 95 -6.23 -16.33 -4.53
CA ALA A 95 -5.80 -16.37 -5.92
C ALA A 95 -4.85 -17.55 -6.14
N VAL A 96 -4.89 -18.16 -7.32
CA VAL A 96 -3.88 -19.14 -7.74
C VAL A 96 -2.98 -18.51 -8.80
N VAL A 97 -1.68 -18.50 -8.54
CA VAL A 97 -0.67 -17.81 -9.37
C VAL A 97 0.45 -18.79 -9.72
N ARG A 98 0.86 -18.81 -10.99
CA ARG A 98 2.02 -19.56 -11.49
C ARG A 98 3.32 -18.82 -11.17
N GLY A 99 4.44 -19.52 -10.97
CA GLY A 99 5.71 -18.88 -10.59
C GLY A 99 6.40 -18.00 -11.67
N ASP A 100 5.84 -17.83 -12.87
CA ASP A 100 6.20 -16.75 -13.82
C ASP A 100 5.26 -15.52 -13.73
N GLY A 101 4.26 -15.59 -12.84
CA GLY A 101 3.29 -14.55 -12.56
C GLY A 101 2.07 -14.54 -13.48
N GLU A 102 1.70 -15.68 -14.08
CA GLU A 102 0.37 -15.89 -14.65
C GLU A 102 -0.65 -16.03 -13.50
N ILE A 103 -1.72 -15.22 -13.49
CA ILE A 103 -2.84 -15.36 -12.56
C ILE A 103 -3.84 -16.34 -13.18
N LEU A 104 -4.00 -17.52 -12.56
CA LEU A 104 -4.90 -18.57 -13.02
C LEU A 104 -6.32 -18.37 -12.49
N SER A 105 -6.44 -17.79 -11.30
CA SER A 105 -7.70 -17.37 -10.70
C SER A 105 -7.49 -16.27 -9.67
N GLN A 106 -8.52 -15.46 -9.46
CA GLN A 106 -8.60 -14.47 -8.39
C GLN A 106 -10.05 -14.32 -7.95
N VAL A 107 -10.30 -14.53 -6.66
CA VAL A 107 -11.62 -14.42 -6.03
C VAL A 107 -11.52 -13.43 -4.89
N VAL A 108 -12.44 -12.46 -4.85
CA VAL A 108 -12.56 -11.46 -3.78
C VAL A 108 -14.00 -11.44 -3.28
N SER A 109 -14.18 -11.54 -1.97
CA SER A 109 -15.45 -11.34 -1.26
C SER A 109 -15.29 -10.12 -0.35
N SER A 110 -15.89 -9.01 -0.75
CA SER A 110 -15.72 -7.71 -0.10
C SER A 110 -16.78 -7.46 0.98
N GLN A 111 -16.39 -6.75 2.04
CA GLN A 111 -17.27 -6.37 3.15
C GLN A 111 -17.75 -4.90 3.06
N SER A 112 -17.73 -4.29 1.87
CA SER A 112 -18.20 -2.89 1.65
C SER A 112 -19.52 -2.55 2.34
N ASP A 113 -20.51 -3.45 2.33
CA ASP A 113 -21.80 -3.23 3.00
C ASP A 113 -21.67 -3.12 4.53
N LEU A 114 -20.73 -3.85 5.14
CA LEU A 114 -20.43 -3.73 6.57
C LEU A 114 -19.72 -2.41 6.88
N LEU A 115 -18.81 -1.94 6.03
CA LEU A 115 -18.19 -0.62 6.16
C LEU A 115 -19.23 0.50 6.15
N VAL A 116 -20.15 0.46 5.18
CA VAL A 116 -21.24 1.43 5.06
C VAL A 116 -22.13 1.39 6.31
N ARG A 117 -22.52 0.19 6.77
CA ARG A 117 -23.39 -0.01 7.92
C ARG A 117 -22.78 0.48 9.25
N TYR A 118 -21.49 0.26 9.48
CA TYR A 118 -20.81 0.63 10.73
C TYR A 118 -20.04 1.96 10.64
N GLY A 119 -20.05 2.61 9.48
CA GLY A 119 -19.33 3.87 9.25
C GLY A 119 -17.81 3.75 9.17
N GLY A 120 -17.28 2.52 9.10
CA GLY A 120 -15.85 2.17 9.09
C GLY A 120 -15.64 0.69 9.39
N VAL A 121 -14.38 0.23 9.41
CA VAL A 121 -14.06 -1.18 9.69
C VAL A 121 -14.34 -1.50 11.16
N ALA A 122 -15.25 -2.44 11.43
CA ALA A 122 -15.54 -2.97 12.77
C ALA A 122 -14.80 -4.31 12.97
N PRO A 123 -13.65 -4.37 13.68
CA PRO A 123 -12.72 -5.50 13.57
C PRO A 123 -13.30 -6.89 13.92
N LYS A 124 -14.24 -6.96 14.86
CA LYS A 124 -14.91 -8.22 15.24
C LYS A 124 -15.90 -8.70 14.16
N MET A 125 -16.61 -7.77 13.52
CA MET A 125 -17.53 -8.08 12.42
C MET A 125 -16.76 -8.49 11.16
N ALA A 126 -15.60 -7.87 10.93
CA ALA A 126 -14.71 -8.23 9.83
C ALA A 126 -14.11 -9.64 10.01
N GLU A 127 -13.64 -9.98 11.21
CA GLU A 127 -13.21 -11.35 11.56
C GLU A 127 -14.31 -12.39 11.27
N GLU A 128 -15.54 -12.13 11.73
CA GLU A 128 -16.68 -13.02 11.52
C GLU A 128 -17.03 -13.16 10.04
N ALA A 129 -17.02 -12.06 9.28
CA ALA A 129 -17.26 -12.08 7.84
C ALA A 129 -16.20 -12.88 7.07
N HIS A 130 -14.91 -12.73 7.40
CA HIS A 130 -13.85 -13.58 6.83
C HIS A 130 -14.10 -15.05 7.16
N ALA A 131 -14.40 -15.38 8.42
CA ALA A 131 -14.59 -16.75 8.87
C ALA A 131 -15.77 -17.46 8.18
N LEU A 132 -16.81 -16.71 7.81
CA LEU A 132 -17.99 -17.23 7.10
C LEU A 132 -17.70 -17.58 5.62
N VAL A 133 -16.84 -16.81 4.94
CA VAL A 133 -16.67 -16.92 3.47
C VAL A 133 -15.35 -17.54 3.03
N ILE A 134 -14.32 -17.60 3.88
CA ILE A 134 -12.96 -17.98 3.48
C ILE A 134 -12.88 -19.39 2.85
N ASP A 135 -13.67 -20.35 3.34
CA ASP A 135 -13.74 -21.70 2.78
C ASP A 135 -14.27 -21.68 1.33
N GLN A 136 -15.31 -20.88 1.07
CA GLN A 136 -15.91 -20.72 -0.25
C GLN A 136 -14.98 -19.96 -1.20
N VAL A 137 -14.32 -18.90 -0.71
CA VAL A 137 -13.37 -18.08 -1.48
C VAL A 137 -12.16 -18.91 -1.92
N VAL A 138 -11.58 -19.71 -1.02
CA VAL A 138 -10.44 -20.59 -1.34
C VAL A 138 -10.85 -21.73 -2.29
N GLN A 139 -11.99 -22.38 -2.04
CA GLN A 139 -12.46 -23.46 -2.92
C GLN A 139 -12.76 -22.92 -4.33
N LYS A 140 -13.46 -21.78 -4.44
CA LYS A 140 -13.75 -21.15 -5.73
C LYS A 140 -12.47 -20.76 -6.47
N ALA A 141 -11.44 -20.27 -5.79
CA ALA A 141 -10.16 -19.95 -6.44
C ALA A 141 -9.47 -21.21 -7.03
N LEU A 142 -9.59 -22.37 -6.37
CA LEU A 142 -9.10 -23.64 -6.91
C LEU A 142 -9.95 -24.13 -8.09
N ASP A 143 -11.28 -24.07 -7.96
CA ASP A 143 -12.24 -24.49 -8.99
C ASP A 143 -12.12 -23.64 -10.27
N ASP A 144 -12.02 -22.31 -10.13
CA ASP A 144 -11.83 -21.36 -11.24
C ASP A 144 -10.51 -21.64 -12.00
N ALA A 145 -9.44 -21.98 -11.27
CA ALA A 145 -8.16 -22.38 -11.83
C ALA A 145 -8.15 -23.82 -12.38
N LYS A 146 -9.21 -24.61 -12.11
CA LYS A 146 -9.35 -26.04 -12.43
C LYS A 146 -8.27 -26.91 -11.80
N LEU A 147 -7.91 -26.60 -10.56
CA LEU A 147 -6.87 -27.27 -9.79
C LEU A 147 -7.41 -27.86 -8.49
N SER A 148 -6.72 -28.87 -7.97
CA SER A 148 -6.91 -29.42 -6.63
C SER A 148 -5.81 -28.91 -5.69
N GLY A 149 -6.02 -29.06 -4.38
CA GLY A 149 -4.98 -28.72 -3.40
C GLY A 149 -3.70 -29.56 -3.53
N SER A 150 -3.77 -30.73 -4.17
CA SER A 150 -2.62 -31.59 -4.49
C SER A 150 -1.76 -31.11 -5.66
N ASP A 151 -2.27 -30.20 -6.50
CA ASP A 151 -1.50 -29.61 -7.61
C ASP A 151 -0.67 -28.40 -7.16
N LEU A 152 -0.97 -27.84 -5.97
CA LEU A 152 -0.26 -26.71 -5.41
C LEU A 152 1.17 -27.09 -4.99
N SER A 153 2.09 -26.14 -5.16
CA SER A 153 3.48 -26.26 -4.67
C SER A 153 3.66 -25.65 -3.27
N ALA A 154 2.86 -24.64 -2.93
CA ALA A 154 2.94 -23.91 -1.67
C ALA A 154 1.67 -23.08 -1.41
N VAL A 155 1.45 -22.69 -0.15
CA VAL A 155 0.40 -21.72 0.24
C VAL A 155 1.04 -20.44 0.77
N ALA A 156 0.78 -19.32 0.12
CA ALA A 156 1.14 -17.99 0.60
C ALA A 156 -0.02 -17.36 1.39
N VAL A 157 0.28 -16.67 2.48
CA VAL A 157 -0.73 -16.00 3.30
C VAL A 157 -0.21 -14.71 3.90
N THR A 158 -1.02 -13.65 3.88
CA THR A 158 -0.66 -12.39 4.52
C THR A 158 -0.61 -12.54 6.05
N VAL A 159 0.53 -12.17 6.64
CA VAL A 159 0.77 -12.25 8.10
C VAL A 159 0.81 -10.88 8.79
N GLY A 160 0.84 -9.79 8.02
CA GLY A 160 0.75 -8.41 8.51
C GLY A 160 1.41 -7.40 7.58
N PRO A 161 1.26 -6.07 7.82
CA PRO A 161 0.35 -5.47 8.79
C PRO A 161 -1.13 -5.73 8.46
N GLY A 162 -2.02 -5.44 9.40
CA GLY A 162 -3.46 -5.66 9.28
C GLY A 162 -4.14 -5.83 10.63
N LEU A 163 -5.46 -6.01 10.61
CA LEU A 163 -6.26 -6.31 11.78
C LEU A 163 -5.93 -7.72 12.29
N SER A 164 -5.43 -7.81 13.52
CA SER A 164 -4.91 -9.05 14.11
C SER A 164 -5.97 -10.17 14.24
N LEU A 165 -7.25 -9.81 14.35
CA LEU A 165 -8.35 -10.77 14.33
C LEU A 165 -8.54 -11.35 12.91
N CYS A 166 -8.61 -10.50 11.89
CA CYS A 166 -8.79 -10.87 10.49
C CYS A 166 -7.61 -11.73 9.97
N LEU A 167 -6.37 -11.29 10.21
CA LEU A 167 -5.14 -12.01 9.82
C LEU A 167 -5.10 -13.46 10.35
N ARG A 168 -5.63 -13.70 11.56
CA ARG A 168 -5.69 -15.04 12.16
C ARG A 168 -6.59 -15.99 11.37
N VAL A 169 -7.63 -15.50 10.70
CA VAL A 169 -8.54 -16.32 9.88
C VAL A 169 -7.80 -16.84 8.66
N GLY A 170 -7.14 -15.96 7.89
CA GLY A 170 -6.29 -16.33 6.76
C GLY A 170 -5.19 -17.31 7.14
N VAL A 171 -4.41 -17.00 8.18
CA VAL A 171 -3.33 -17.87 8.67
C VAL A 171 -3.86 -19.24 9.13
N HIS A 172 -5.04 -19.30 9.74
CA HIS A 172 -5.65 -20.58 10.10
C HIS A 172 -6.00 -21.41 8.86
N LYS A 173 -6.67 -20.81 7.86
CA LYS A 173 -7.01 -21.52 6.61
C LYS A 173 -5.76 -21.98 5.86
N ALA A 174 -4.75 -21.14 5.73
CA ALA A 174 -3.48 -21.51 5.09
C ALA A 174 -2.84 -22.73 5.76
N ARG A 175 -2.84 -22.77 7.09
CA ARG A 175 -2.35 -23.93 7.87
C ARG A 175 -3.20 -25.19 7.69
N GLN A 176 -4.52 -25.06 7.52
CA GLN A 176 -5.38 -26.21 7.21
C GLN A 176 -5.03 -26.78 5.82
N VAL A 177 -5.03 -25.97 4.77
CA VAL A 177 -4.72 -26.40 3.39
C VAL A 177 -3.33 -27.03 3.34
N ALA A 178 -2.33 -26.34 3.88
CA ALA A 178 -0.96 -26.84 3.89
C ALA A 178 -0.80 -28.16 4.65
N LYS A 179 -1.50 -28.34 5.78
CA LYS A 179 -1.48 -29.61 6.53
C LYS A 179 -2.16 -30.74 5.75
N SER A 180 -3.27 -30.48 5.06
CA SER A 180 -4.02 -31.50 4.31
C SER A 180 -3.24 -32.03 3.10
N PHE A 181 -2.44 -31.19 2.45
CA PHE A 181 -1.71 -31.54 1.22
C PHE A 181 -0.18 -31.65 1.40
N GLY A 182 0.34 -31.49 2.63
CA GLY A 182 1.77 -31.60 2.93
C GLY A 182 2.62 -30.44 2.38
N LEU A 183 2.03 -29.26 2.20
CA LEU A 183 2.64 -28.11 1.52
C LEU A 183 3.43 -27.20 2.48
N PRO A 184 4.48 -26.52 2.00
CA PRO A 184 5.08 -25.41 2.72
C PRO A 184 4.16 -24.18 2.76
N ILE A 185 4.32 -23.35 3.79
CA ILE A 185 3.61 -22.08 3.96
C ILE A 185 4.61 -20.93 3.82
N VAL A 186 4.23 -19.90 3.06
CA VAL A 186 4.96 -18.64 2.91
C VAL A 186 4.18 -17.53 3.62
N GLY A 187 4.74 -16.96 4.68
CA GLY A 187 4.18 -15.74 5.29
C GLY A 187 4.55 -14.53 4.45
N VAL A 188 3.56 -13.74 4.04
CA VAL A 188 3.72 -12.57 3.17
C VAL A 188 3.47 -11.29 3.94
N HIS A 189 4.33 -10.29 3.74
CA HIS A 189 4.11 -8.94 4.28
C HIS A 189 3.21 -8.13 3.32
N HIS A 190 2.08 -7.63 3.82
CA HIS A 190 1.04 -6.99 3.00
C HIS A 190 1.58 -5.84 2.13
N MET A 191 2.39 -4.95 2.70
CA MET A 191 2.99 -3.84 1.94
C MET A 191 4.11 -4.28 0.99
N GLU A 192 4.74 -5.44 1.24
CA GLU A 192 5.71 -6.01 0.27
C GLU A 192 4.96 -6.56 -0.94
N ALA A 193 3.85 -7.27 -0.72
CA ALA A 193 2.96 -7.72 -1.79
C ALA A 193 2.50 -6.54 -2.67
N HIS A 194 2.01 -5.45 -2.06
CA HIS A 194 1.62 -4.24 -2.80
C HIS A 194 2.74 -3.67 -3.67
N ALA A 195 3.97 -3.55 -3.14
CA ALA A 195 5.12 -3.07 -3.92
C ALA A 195 5.47 -4.02 -5.09
N LEU A 196 5.33 -5.33 -4.88
CA LEU A 196 5.68 -6.35 -5.88
C LEU A 196 4.60 -6.55 -6.97
N VAL A 197 3.35 -6.10 -6.76
CA VAL A 197 2.32 -6.08 -7.82
C VAL A 197 2.79 -5.27 -9.04
N SER A 198 3.56 -4.19 -8.85
CA SER A 198 4.15 -3.44 -9.97
C SER A 198 5.03 -4.32 -10.87
N ARG A 199 5.74 -5.30 -10.30
CA ARG A 199 6.55 -6.29 -11.05
C ARG A 199 5.75 -7.44 -11.65
N LEU A 200 4.53 -7.65 -11.16
CA LEU A 200 3.58 -8.61 -11.74
C LEU A 200 3.00 -8.06 -13.05
N VAL A 201 2.63 -6.78 -13.03
CA VAL A 201 2.08 -6.02 -14.16
C VAL A 201 3.16 -5.69 -15.19
N ASN A 202 4.27 -5.07 -14.76
CA ASN A 202 5.39 -4.74 -15.63
C ASN A 202 6.53 -5.75 -15.41
N LYS A 203 6.75 -6.63 -16.40
CA LYS A 203 7.79 -7.68 -16.34
C LYS A 203 9.22 -7.14 -16.56
N ASP A 204 9.37 -5.95 -17.13
CA ASP A 204 10.65 -5.26 -17.32
C ASP A 204 11.07 -4.45 -16.06
N LEU A 205 10.16 -4.28 -15.10
CA LEU A 205 10.46 -3.66 -13.81
C LEU A 205 11.32 -4.60 -12.96
N ASP A 206 12.60 -4.26 -12.81
CA ASP A 206 13.53 -4.90 -11.87
C ASP A 206 13.93 -3.96 -10.72
N PHE A 207 14.57 -4.52 -9.70
CA PHE A 207 15.19 -3.73 -8.65
C PHE A 207 16.44 -3.00 -9.17
N PRO A 208 16.80 -1.83 -8.60
CA PRO A 208 16.06 -1.09 -7.58
C PRO A 208 14.95 -0.20 -8.19
N PHE A 209 13.82 -0.10 -7.50
CA PHE A 209 12.71 0.79 -7.88
C PHE A 209 12.12 1.54 -6.69
N LEU A 210 11.61 2.75 -6.94
CA LEU A 210 10.85 3.52 -5.97
C LEU A 210 9.36 3.17 -6.10
N ALA A 211 8.66 2.99 -4.99
CA ALA A 211 7.23 2.73 -4.96
C ALA A 211 6.50 3.72 -4.04
N LEU A 212 5.37 4.22 -4.53
CA LEU A 212 4.33 4.90 -3.75
C LEU A 212 3.19 3.91 -3.51
N LEU A 213 3.01 3.46 -2.27
CA LEU A 213 1.90 2.60 -1.87
C LEU A 213 0.85 3.47 -1.18
N ILE A 214 -0.35 3.56 -1.77
CA ILE A 214 -1.46 4.39 -1.25
C ILE A 214 -2.74 3.58 -1.16
N SER A 215 -3.47 3.71 -0.05
CA SER A 215 -4.77 3.06 0.15
C SER A 215 -5.62 3.83 1.17
N GLY A 216 -6.78 3.26 1.54
CA GLY A 216 -7.62 3.77 2.65
C GLY A 216 -6.83 4.10 3.92
N GLY A 217 -5.88 3.22 4.31
CA GLY A 217 -5.12 3.31 5.56
C GLY A 217 -3.61 3.54 5.41
N HIS A 218 -3.08 3.72 4.19
CA HIS A 218 -1.64 3.86 3.98
C HIS A 218 -1.28 5.01 3.03
N ASN A 219 -0.21 5.71 3.37
CA ASN A 219 0.67 6.39 2.43
C ASN A 219 2.09 5.96 2.76
N LEU A 220 2.78 5.28 1.86
CA LEU A 220 4.15 4.80 2.06
C LEU A 220 4.98 5.08 0.81
N LEU A 221 6.08 5.81 0.98
CA LEU A 221 7.13 5.98 -0.03
C LEU A 221 8.29 5.07 0.35
N VAL A 222 8.56 4.07 -0.49
CA VAL A 222 9.54 3.01 -0.21
C VAL A 222 10.45 2.76 -1.40
N LEU A 223 11.76 2.79 -1.15
CA LEU A 223 12.77 2.34 -2.11
C LEU A 223 13.01 0.84 -1.91
N ALA A 224 12.70 0.04 -2.93
CA ALA A 224 12.92 -1.39 -2.94
C ALA A 224 14.27 -1.71 -3.62
N HIS A 225 15.25 -2.20 -2.85
CA HIS A 225 16.56 -2.61 -3.36
C HIS A 225 16.61 -4.09 -3.77
N SER A 226 15.87 -4.95 -3.08
CA SER A 226 15.62 -6.34 -3.43
C SER A 226 14.46 -6.90 -2.60
N LEU A 227 14.07 -8.16 -2.82
CA LEU A 227 13.12 -8.86 -1.93
C LEU A 227 13.62 -8.81 -0.48
N GLY A 228 12.75 -8.46 0.46
CA GLY A 228 13.12 -8.24 1.87
C GLY A 228 14.03 -7.03 2.15
N GLN A 229 14.41 -6.22 1.16
CA GLN A 229 15.28 -5.05 1.35
C GLN A 229 14.60 -3.75 0.91
N TYR A 230 13.98 -3.09 1.88
CA TYR A 230 13.16 -1.90 1.68
C TYR A 230 13.64 -0.75 2.57
N VAL A 231 13.75 0.44 1.99
CA VAL A 231 14.04 1.69 2.70
C VAL A 231 12.80 2.57 2.65
N GLN A 232 12.13 2.73 3.79
CA GLN A 232 11.03 3.69 3.93
C GLN A 232 11.60 5.11 3.90
N LEU A 233 11.23 5.89 2.88
CA LEU A 233 11.59 7.30 2.72
C LEU A 233 10.60 8.23 3.40
N GLY A 234 9.33 7.82 3.50
CA GLY A 234 8.28 8.55 4.21
C GLY A 234 7.01 7.73 4.38
N THR A 235 6.25 8.03 5.43
CA THR A 235 4.94 7.42 5.69
C THR A 235 3.95 8.47 6.20
N THR A 236 2.67 8.15 6.38
CA THR A 236 1.77 9.06 7.09
C THR A 236 2.08 9.10 8.59
N ILE A 237 2.06 10.30 9.16
CA ILE A 237 2.20 10.53 10.60
C ILE A 237 0.85 10.76 11.31
N ASP A 238 -0.25 10.86 10.54
CA ASP A 238 -1.62 10.93 11.04
C ASP A 238 -2.57 10.14 10.13
N ASP A 239 -3.50 10.80 9.45
CA ASP A 239 -4.45 10.16 8.53
C ASP A 239 -3.76 9.75 7.23
N ALA A 240 -4.21 8.66 6.62
CA ALA A 240 -3.92 8.38 5.21
C ALA A 240 -4.78 9.26 4.29
N ILE A 241 -4.35 9.41 3.03
CA ILE A 241 -5.09 10.16 2.01
C ILE A 241 -6.48 9.55 1.77
N GLY A 242 -6.59 8.23 1.76
CA GLY A 242 -7.88 7.54 1.59
C GLY A 242 -8.86 7.86 2.72
N GLU A 243 -8.45 7.76 3.99
CA GLU A 243 -9.29 8.20 5.12
C GLU A 243 -9.68 9.68 5.03
N ALA A 244 -8.77 10.56 4.61
CA ALA A 244 -9.07 11.98 4.45
C ALA A 244 -10.13 12.23 3.36
N TYR A 245 -10.10 11.48 2.26
CA TYR A 245 -11.15 11.48 1.24
C TYR A 245 -12.47 10.93 1.81
N ASP A 246 -12.47 9.75 2.45
CA ASP A 246 -13.68 9.12 2.99
C ASP A 246 -14.34 9.97 4.09
N LYS A 247 -13.56 10.66 4.92
CA LYS A 247 -14.10 11.57 5.93
C LYS A 247 -14.69 12.82 5.30
N THR A 248 -14.01 13.39 4.29
CA THR A 248 -14.51 14.57 3.57
C THR A 248 -15.79 14.25 2.80
N ALA A 249 -15.84 13.12 2.09
CA ALA A 249 -17.03 12.66 1.38
C ALA A 249 -18.24 12.52 2.32
N ARG A 250 -18.03 11.90 3.49
CA ARG A 250 -19.07 11.75 4.52
C ARG A 250 -19.54 13.10 5.07
N TRP A 251 -18.64 14.04 5.36
CA TRP A 251 -19.00 15.39 5.81
C TRP A 251 -19.69 16.25 4.73
N LEU A 252 -19.44 15.97 3.45
CA LEU A 252 -20.16 16.57 2.33
C LEU A 252 -21.52 15.89 2.06
N GLY A 253 -21.88 14.83 2.80
CA GLY A 253 -23.16 14.13 2.70
C GLY A 253 -23.28 13.23 1.47
N LEU A 254 -22.15 12.71 0.97
CA LEU A 254 -22.11 11.89 -0.25
C LEU A 254 -22.52 10.44 -0.01
N ASP A 255 -23.00 9.79 -1.09
CA ASP A 255 -23.31 8.37 -1.09
C ASP A 255 -22.02 7.54 -1.07
N MET A 256 -21.76 6.92 0.07
CA MET A 256 -20.55 6.13 0.32
C MET A 256 -20.56 4.74 -0.34
N ARG A 257 -21.64 4.33 -1.04
CA ARG A 257 -21.73 2.99 -1.67
C ARG A 257 -20.66 2.70 -2.72
N LYS A 258 -20.11 3.72 -3.38
CA LYS A 258 -18.96 3.59 -4.31
C LYS A 258 -17.60 3.79 -3.63
N GLY A 259 -17.56 3.95 -2.31
CA GLY A 259 -16.41 4.51 -1.57
C GLY A 259 -16.39 6.04 -1.61
N GLY A 260 -15.79 6.67 -0.59
CA GLY A 260 -15.76 8.13 -0.48
C GLY A 260 -14.78 8.80 -1.44
N GLY A 261 -13.67 8.12 -1.76
CA GLY A 261 -12.75 8.54 -2.82
C GLY A 261 -13.45 8.84 -4.15
N PRO A 262 -14.06 7.84 -4.80
CA PRO A 262 -14.78 8.02 -6.07
C PRO A 262 -15.97 8.98 -5.98
N ALA A 263 -16.73 8.95 -4.88
CA ALA A 263 -17.87 9.86 -4.69
C ALA A 263 -17.44 11.33 -4.59
N LEU A 264 -16.32 11.61 -3.91
CA LEU A 264 -15.74 12.95 -3.82
C LEU A 264 -15.18 13.40 -5.17
N GLU A 265 -14.48 12.53 -5.89
CA GLU A 265 -13.96 12.85 -7.22
C GLU A 265 -15.09 13.18 -8.21
N GLU A 266 -16.19 12.41 -8.20
CA GLU A 266 -17.40 12.66 -9.01
C GLU A 266 -17.99 14.06 -8.73
N LEU A 267 -18.12 14.45 -7.45
CA LEU A 267 -18.60 15.79 -7.08
C LEU A 267 -17.56 16.90 -7.38
N ALA A 268 -16.26 16.61 -7.29
CA ALA A 268 -15.19 17.58 -7.53
C ALA A 268 -15.09 18.04 -8.99
N LEU A 269 -15.66 17.30 -9.95
CA LEU A 269 -15.72 17.69 -11.37
C LEU A 269 -16.59 18.94 -11.60
N ASP A 270 -17.62 19.14 -10.77
CA ASP A 270 -18.53 20.29 -10.85
C ASP A 270 -18.03 21.53 -10.08
N GLY A 271 -16.89 21.43 -9.38
CA GLY A 271 -16.39 22.47 -8.48
C GLY A 271 -15.24 23.29 -9.04
N ASP A 272 -15.15 24.56 -8.63
CA ASP A 272 -13.93 25.36 -8.80
C ASP A 272 -12.87 24.93 -7.77
N PRO A 273 -11.74 24.35 -8.19
CA PRO A 273 -10.71 23.85 -7.28
C PRO A 273 -9.85 24.97 -6.67
N ASP A 274 -10.00 26.22 -7.10
CA ASP A 274 -9.33 27.38 -6.52
C ASP A 274 -10.28 28.25 -5.66
N SER A 275 -11.55 27.86 -5.51
CA SER A 275 -12.56 28.60 -4.74
C SER A 275 -12.26 28.71 -3.24
N ILE A 276 -11.65 27.70 -2.62
CA ILE A 276 -11.32 27.69 -1.18
C ILE A 276 -9.81 27.51 -0.98
N LYS A 277 -9.18 28.49 -0.34
CA LYS A 277 -7.72 28.52 -0.14
C LYS A 277 -7.28 27.70 1.08
N PHE A 278 -7.30 26.38 0.94
CA PHE A 278 -6.66 25.48 1.91
C PHE A 278 -5.12 25.58 1.87
N ARG A 279 -4.49 25.44 3.03
CA ARG A 279 -3.03 25.38 3.20
C ARG A 279 -2.54 23.95 3.00
N VAL A 280 -1.48 23.79 2.19
CA VAL A 280 -0.78 22.51 1.97
C VAL A 280 -0.14 22.04 3.30
N PRO A 281 -0.43 20.82 3.77
CA PRO A 281 0.16 20.28 4.99
C PRO A 281 1.68 20.19 4.98
N MET A 282 2.31 20.28 6.16
CA MET A 282 3.73 20.03 6.40
C MET A 282 4.73 20.76 5.47
N ARG A 283 4.37 21.86 4.78
CA ARG A 283 5.18 22.43 3.69
C ARG A 283 6.61 22.84 4.08
N GLN A 284 6.82 23.13 5.36
CA GLN A 284 8.14 23.48 5.93
C GLN A 284 8.97 22.26 6.37
N HIS A 285 8.37 21.07 6.46
CA HIS A 285 9.04 19.83 6.85
C HIS A 285 9.85 19.28 5.68
N LYS A 286 11.12 19.00 5.94
CA LYS A 286 12.10 18.52 4.95
C LYS A 286 12.13 17.00 4.81
N ASP A 287 11.09 16.29 5.23
CA ASP A 287 10.93 14.84 5.12
C ASP A 287 9.96 14.45 3.99
N CYS A 288 9.84 13.16 3.68
CA CYS A 288 8.86 12.65 2.71
C CYS A 288 7.56 12.18 3.37
N ASN A 289 7.31 12.58 4.62
CA ASN A 289 6.15 12.13 5.40
C ASN A 289 4.85 12.83 4.98
N PHE A 290 3.74 12.12 5.17
CA PHE A 290 2.39 12.57 4.84
C PHE A 290 1.61 12.94 6.11
N SER A 291 0.63 13.81 5.94
CA SER A 291 -0.27 14.30 6.99
C SER A 291 -1.47 14.89 6.28
N TYR A 292 -2.67 14.45 6.65
CA TYR A 292 -3.93 14.94 6.10
C TYR A 292 -4.91 15.40 7.18
N ALA A 293 -4.68 15.12 8.47
CA ALA A 293 -5.53 15.58 9.57
C ALA A 293 -5.63 17.12 9.63
N GLY A 294 -4.55 17.84 9.31
CA GLY A 294 -4.56 19.30 9.20
C GLY A 294 -5.38 19.81 8.00
N LEU A 295 -5.46 19.06 6.91
CA LEU A 295 -6.31 19.39 5.76
C LEU A 295 -7.79 19.06 6.04
N LYS A 296 -8.04 17.88 6.63
CA LYS A 296 -9.34 17.42 7.15
C LYS A 296 -9.96 18.47 8.10
N THR A 297 -9.16 19.05 8.99
CA THR A 297 -9.59 20.13 9.90
C THR A 297 -10.00 21.41 9.14
N GLN A 298 -9.24 21.80 8.10
CA GLN A 298 -9.58 22.98 7.29
C GLN A 298 -10.87 22.78 6.47
N VAL A 299 -11.08 21.57 5.94
CA VAL A 299 -12.32 21.20 5.24
C VAL A 299 -13.52 21.33 6.17
N ARG A 300 -13.43 20.78 7.39
CA ARG A 300 -14.52 20.88 8.38
C ARG A 300 -14.89 22.33 8.68
N LEU A 301 -13.90 23.19 8.91
CA LEU A 301 -14.11 24.62 9.15
C LEU A 301 -14.75 25.33 7.94
N ALA A 302 -14.43 24.91 6.71
CA ALA A 302 -15.06 25.45 5.51
C ALA A 302 -16.54 25.04 5.38
N ILE A 303 -16.88 23.79 5.70
CA ILE A 303 -18.26 23.27 5.76
C ILE A 303 -19.07 24.03 6.83
N GLU A 304 -18.52 24.16 8.04
CA GLU A 304 -19.11 24.93 9.16
C GLU A 304 -19.36 26.40 8.75
N SER A 305 -18.36 27.07 8.16
CA SER A 305 -18.48 28.49 7.75
C SER A 305 -19.54 28.77 6.68
N LYS A 306 -20.00 27.72 5.98
CA LYS A 306 -21.03 27.78 4.94
C LYS A 306 -22.37 27.18 5.38
N ASN A 307 -22.49 26.70 6.63
CA ASN A 307 -23.65 25.99 7.17
C ASN A 307 -24.04 24.71 6.38
N LEU A 308 -23.06 24.02 5.78
CA LEU A 308 -23.28 22.86 4.89
C LEU A 308 -23.25 21.50 5.61
N SER A 309 -23.72 21.47 6.86
CA SER A 309 -23.75 20.25 7.67
C SER A 309 -24.53 19.13 6.96
N ALA A 310 -23.93 17.94 6.86
CA ALA A 310 -24.56 16.77 6.26
C ALA A 310 -25.60 16.11 7.18
N ASP A 311 -25.49 16.31 8.49
CA ASP A 311 -26.46 15.81 9.47
C ASP A 311 -27.77 16.62 9.42
N ASP A 312 -27.73 17.87 8.93
CA ASP A 312 -28.88 18.76 8.79
C ASP A 312 -29.50 18.73 7.38
N ILE A 313 -28.67 18.67 6.33
CA ILE A 313 -29.15 18.66 4.92
C ILE A 313 -28.38 17.59 4.11
N PRO A 314 -29.04 16.44 3.81
CA PRO A 314 -28.53 15.47 2.83
C PRO A 314 -28.35 16.08 1.43
N ILE A 315 -27.35 15.61 0.67
CA ILE A 315 -27.08 16.15 -0.68
C ILE A 315 -28.26 15.98 -1.65
N SER A 316 -29.10 14.97 -1.45
CA SER A 316 -30.34 14.73 -2.23
C SER A 316 -31.45 15.77 -2.00
N SER A 317 -31.31 16.62 -0.98
CA SER A 317 -32.23 17.71 -0.63
C SER A 317 -31.53 19.07 -0.54
N ALA A 318 -30.26 19.15 -0.96
CA ALA A 318 -29.48 20.38 -1.00
C ALA A 318 -30.00 21.32 -2.11
N SER A 319 -29.92 22.64 -1.90
CA SER A 319 -30.15 23.60 -2.98
C SER A 319 -29.01 23.55 -4.01
N GLU A 320 -29.21 24.12 -5.20
CA GLU A 320 -28.14 24.25 -6.20
C GLU A 320 -26.94 25.05 -5.66
N GLU A 321 -27.17 26.06 -4.81
CA GLU A 321 -26.09 26.84 -4.18
C GLU A 321 -25.32 26.01 -3.14
N ASP A 322 -26.01 25.16 -2.37
CA ASP A 322 -25.39 24.22 -1.44
C ASP A 322 -24.60 23.16 -2.19
N ARG A 323 -25.16 22.59 -3.26
CA ARG A 323 -24.50 21.59 -4.12
C ARG A 323 -23.23 22.19 -4.73
N GLN A 324 -23.30 23.38 -5.30
CA GLN A 324 -22.14 24.07 -5.86
C GLN A 324 -21.09 24.39 -4.78
N SER A 325 -21.52 24.79 -3.58
CA SER A 325 -20.59 25.03 -2.47
C SER A 325 -19.92 23.74 -1.98
N ARG A 326 -20.62 22.61 -1.94
CA ARG A 326 -20.05 21.28 -1.64
C ARG A 326 -19.06 20.84 -2.73
N ALA A 327 -19.38 21.07 -4.01
CA ALA A 327 -18.49 20.81 -5.14
C ALA A 327 -17.19 21.63 -5.07
N ASN A 328 -17.32 22.92 -4.77
CA ASN A 328 -16.20 23.83 -4.56
C ASN A 328 -15.28 23.39 -3.39
N ILE A 329 -15.84 22.87 -2.29
CA ILE A 329 -15.07 22.26 -1.19
C ILE A 329 -14.35 20.99 -1.65
N ALA A 330 -15.05 20.07 -2.34
CA ALA A 330 -14.48 18.81 -2.84
C ALA A 330 -13.31 19.06 -3.80
N ALA A 331 -13.50 19.94 -4.78
CA ALA A 331 -12.49 20.32 -5.77
C ALA A 331 -11.25 20.98 -5.13
N SER A 332 -11.48 21.91 -4.18
CA SER A 332 -10.40 22.59 -3.46
C SER A 332 -9.62 21.63 -2.54
N PHE A 333 -10.31 20.69 -1.88
CA PHE A 333 -9.69 19.63 -1.08
C PHE A 333 -8.83 18.71 -1.95
N GLN A 334 -9.41 18.16 -3.03
CA GLN A 334 -8.73 17.26 -3.95
C GLN A 334 -7.45 17.89 -4.51
N ARG A 335 -7.51 19.14 -4.98
CA ARG A 335 -6.34 19.89 -5.47
C ARG A 335 -5.22 19.97 -4.43
N VAL A 336 -5.54 20.27 -3.17
CA VAL A 336 -4.52 20.44 -2.11
C VAL A 336 -4.03 19.10 -1.56
N ALA A 337 -4.87 18.07 -1.53
CA ALA A 337 -4.48 16.71 -1.16
C ALA A 337 -3.49 16.10 -2.17
N VAL A 338 -3.78 16.25 -3.47
CA VAL A 338 -2.88 15.83 -4.56
C VAL A 338 -1.60 16.65 -4.59
N LEU A 339 -1.66 17.98 -4.42
CA LEU A 339 -0.45 18.82 -4.37
C LEU A 339 0.51 18.42 -3.23
N HIS A 340 -0.02 18.05 -2.04
CA HIS A 340 0.82 17.51 -0.96
C HIS A 340 1.44 16.15 -1.33
N LEU A 341 0.65 15.27 -1.97
CA LEU A 341 1.14 13.98 -2.47
C LEU A 341 2.30 14.17 -3.47
N GLU A 342 2.15 15.07 -4.44
CA GLU A 342 3.17 15.46 -5.42
C GLU A 342 4.45 16.00 -4.74
N GLU A 343 4.32 16.94 -3.81
CA GLU A 343 5.47 17.54 -3.09
C GLU A 343 6.29 16.50 -2.30
N ARG A 344 5.64 15.45 -1.74
CA ARG A 344 6.36 14.35 -1.07
C ARG A 344 6.98 13.36 -2.04
N CYS A 345 6.28 13.01 -3.11
CA CYS A 345 6.79 12.10 -4.14
C CYS A 345 8.03 12.69 -4.82
N GLN A 346 8.01 13.97 -5.18
CA GLN A 346 9.16 14.66 -5.77
C GLN A 346 10.38 14.62 -4.82
N ARG A 347 10.18 14.87 -3.52
CA ARG A 347 11.27 14.79 -2.54
C ARG A 347 11.81 13.38 -2.37
N ALA A 348 10.93 12.37 -2.36
CA ALA A 348 11.36 10.97 -2.29
C ALA A 348 12.14 10.54 -3.54
N VAL A 349 11.76 11.00 -4.74
CA VAL A 349 12.57 10.81 -5.96
C VAL A 349 13.96 11.44 -5.80
N GLU A 350 14.04 12.69 -5.33
CA GLU A 350 15.34 13.35 -5.08
C GLU A 350 16.20 12.66 -4.02
N TRP A 351 15.59 11.99 -3.04
CA TRP A 351 16.28 11.25 -1.99
C TRP A 351 16.71 9.87 -2.49
N ALA A 352 15.81 9.16 -3.17
CA ALA A 352 16.08 7.86 -3.76
C ALA A 352 17.23 7.93 -4.76
N LEU A 353 17.26 8.93 -5.65
CA LEU A 353 18.36 9.15 -6.61
C LEU A 353 19.71 9.51 -5.95
N LYS A 354 19.72 9.98 -4.69
CA LYS A 354 20.95 10.23 -3.93
C LYS A 354 21.44 8.97 -3.20
N ILE A 355 20.51 8.09 -2.82
CA ILE A 355 20.81 6.79 -2.17
C ILE A 355 21.25 5.78 -3.22
N GLU A 356 20.53 5.72 -4.34
CA GLU A 356 20.69 4.74 -5.41
C GLU A 356 20.51 5.43 -6.78
N PRO A 357 21.60 5.97 -7.36
CA PRO A 357 21.56 6.67 -8.65
C PRO A 357 21.14 5.80 -9.84
N SER A 358 21.08 4.47 -9.69
CA SER A 358 20.69 3.54 -10.76
C SER A 358 19.17 3.37 -10.94
N ILE A 359 18.34 3.92 -10.04
CA ILE A 359 16.87 3.85 -10.15
C ILE A 359 16.41 4.46 -11.48
N LYS A 360 15.60 3.69 -12.21
CA LYS A 360 14.96 4.13 -13.47
C LYS A 360 13.44 4.26 -13.38
N TYR A 361 12.84 3.68 -12.34
CA TYR A 361 11.40 3.47 -12.25
C TYR A 361 10.82 4.03 -10.94
N PHE A 362 9.69 4.72 -11.06
CA PHE A 362 8.84 5.12 -9.94
C PHE A 362 7.41 4.61 -10.21
N GLY A 363 7.01 3.57 -9.47
CA GLY A 363 5.65 3.01 -9.57
C GLY A 363 4.74 3.55 -8.48
N ALA A 364 3.45 3.75 -8.79
CA ALA A 364 2.42 3.95 -7.78
C ALA A 364 1.46 2.75 -7.77
N SER A 365 1.23 2.15 -6.61
CA SER A 365 0.22 1.10 -6.42
C SER A 365 -0.89 1.60 -5.50
N HIS A 366 -2.12 1.63 -6.02
CA HIS A 366 -3.34 1.81 -5.25
C HIS A 366 -4.07 0.48 -5.07
N GLN A 367 -5.01 0.45 -4.12
CA GLN A 367 -5.92 -0.65 -3.81
C GLN A 367 -6.76 -1.15 -5.03
N THR A 368 -6.79 -0.40 -6.13
CA THR A 368 -7.59 -0.67 -7.34
C THR A 368 -6.89 -0.36 -8.67
N SER A 369 -5.66 0.18 -8.67
CA SER A 369 -4.90 0.46 -9.89
C SER A 369 -3.40 0.59 -9.63
N THR A 370 -2.58 0.00 -10.51
CA THR A 370 -1.15 0.37 -10.60
C THR A 370 -1.05 1.49 -11.64
N LEU A 371 -0.54 2.65 -11.22
CA LEU A 371 -0.27 3.77 -12.10
C LEU A 371 1.24 3.82 -12.37
N GLU A 372 1.62 3.61 -13.63
CA GLU A 372 3.00 3.84 -14.07
C GLU A 372 3.23 5.35 -14.28
N LEU A 373 4.28 5.87 -13.64
CA LEU A 373 4.84 7.19 -13.93
C LEU A 373 6.16 6.99 -14.67
N ALA A 374 6.14 7.20 -16.00
CA ALA A 374 7.25 6.98 -16.93
C ALA A 374 8.18 8.20 -17.08
#